data_AF-A0A2E8CP75-F1
#
_entry.id   AF-A0A2E8CP75-F1
#
_cell.length_a   1.000
_cell.length_b   1.000
_cell.length_c   1.000
_cell.angle_alpha   90.00
_cell.angle_beta   90.00
_cell.angle_gamma   90.00
#
_symmetry.space_group_name_H-M   'P 1'
#
loop_
_entity.id
_entity.type
_entity.pdbx_description
1 polymer ?
#
loop_
_entity_poly.entity_id
_entity_poly.type
_entity_poly.pdbx_seq_one_letter_code
_entity_poly.pdbx_strand_id
1 'polypeptide(L)'
;MKHSFLAFAISLLLIGSSMARTWTSSDGSRTFEGEIRSYDEGTKTVSVQSSGRVLTFTEDKLSEKDLVYLKEWKASKDAPDPLETVSASVVGKEVLKTKLHRLDGKRYRSAEMEKAPEFYILYYSASW
;
A
#
# COMPACT_ATOMS: atom_id res chain seq x y z
N MET A 1 24.28 -18.94 -38.16
CA MET A 1 23.02 -19.68 -37.98
C MET A 1 22.44 -19.40 -36.61
N LYS A 2 21.21 -18.90 -36.60
CA LYS A 2 20.20 -18.97 -35.53
C LYS A 2 20.32 -17.95 -34.39
N HIS A 3 19.51 -16.90 -34.59
CA HIS A 3 18.96 -15.96 -33.63
C HIS A 3 18.26 -16.65 -32.44
N SER A 4 17.94 -15.83 -31.43
CA SER A 4 17.07 -16.08 -30.26
C SER A 4 17.87 -16.46 -29.00
N PHE A 5 17.81 -15.72 -27.89
CA PHE A 5 16.59 -15.23 -27.23
C PHE A 5 16.70 -13.79 -26.73
N LEU A 6 15.79 -12.98 -27.24
CA LEU A 6 15.27 -11.76 -26.63
C LEU A 6 14.52 -12.15 -25.33
N ALA A 7 15.18 -12.10 -24.17
CA ALA A 7 14.48 -12.20 -22.89
C ALA A 7 14.05 -10.81 -22.44
N PHE A 8 12.98 -10.32 -23.06
CA PHE A 8 12.24 -9.14 -22.61
C PHE A 8 11.53 -9.50 -21.31
N ALA A 9 12.23 -9.38 -20.19
CA ALA A 9 11.63 -9.49 -18.86
C ALA A 9 10.76 -8.25 -18.64
N ILE A 10 9.49 -8.33 -19.06
CA ILE A 10 8.44 -7.44 -18.60
C ILE A 10 8.31 -7.70 -17.10
N SER A 11 9.07 -6.93 -16.33
CA SER A 11 8.81 -6.76 -14.91
C SER A 11 7.44 -6.10 -14.84
N LEU A 12 6.42 -6.94 -14.59
CA LEU A 12 5.08 -6.49 -14.31
C LEU A 12 5.16 -5.76 -12.97
N LEU A 13 5.42 -4.46 -13.07
CA LEU A 13 5.13 -3.44 -12.08
C LEU A 13 3.76 -3.77 -11.46
N LEU A 14 3.77 -4.45 -10.32
CA LEU A 14 2.67 -4.43 -9.37
C LEU A 14 2.67 -3.03 -8.75
N ILE A 15 2.27 -2.05 -9.57
CA ILE A 15 1.71 -0.80 -9.09
C ILE A 15 0.57 -1.24 -8.18
N GLY A 16 0.66 -0.89 -6.90
CA GLY A 16 -0.38 -1.17 -5.92
C GLY A 16 -1.73 -0.91 -6.56
N SER A 17 -2.56 -1.93 -6.63
CA SER A 17 -3.90 -1.82 -7.19
C SER A 17 -4.71 -0.96 -6.24
N SER A 18 -4.57 0.34 -6.36
CA SER A 18 -5.51 1.34 -5.87
C SER A 18 -6.80 1.13 -6.66
N MET A 19 -7.57 0.17 -6.17
CA MET A 19 -8.83 -0.22 -6.80
C MET A 19 -9.77 0.98 -6.74
N ALA A 20 -10.24 1.43 -7.91
CA ALA A 20 -11.28 2.45 -7.98
C ALA A 20 -12.46 2.01 -7.10
N ARG A 21 -12.85 2.86 -6.16
CA ARG A 21 -13.97 2.60 -5.22
C ARG A 21 -15.13 3.53 -5.53
N THR A 22 -16.30 3.17 -5.04
CA THR A 22 -17.45 4.08 -5.05
C THR A 22 -17.26 5.14 -3.96
N TRP A 23 -17.36 6.40 -4.35
CA TRP A 23 -17.41 7.59 -3.50
C TRP A 23 -18.85 8.09 -3.44
N THR A 24 -19.24 8.59 -2.28
CA THR A 24 -20.59 9.08 -1.99
C THR A 24 -20.52 10.49 -1.44
N SER A 25 -21.39 11.36 -1.97
CA SER A 25 -21.58 12.71 -1.46
C SER A 25 -22.14 12.70 -0.04
N SER A 26 -21.91 13.75 0.75
CA SER A 26 -22.37 13.86 2.15
C SER A 26 -23.90 13.79 2.29
N ASP A 27 -24.63 14.23 1.26
CA ASP A 27 -26.09 14.15 1.15
C ASP A 27 -26.60 12.81 0.57
N GLY A 28 -25.69 11.91 0.17
CA GLY A 28 -26.02 10.63 -0.46
C GLY A 28 -26.64 10.73 -1.85
N SER A 29 -26.79 11.93 -2.43
CA SER A 29 -27.51 12.14 -3.69
C SER A 29 -26.70 11.74 -4.91
N ARG A 30 -25.38 11.69 -4.77
CA ARG A 30 -24.42 11.44 -5.85
C ARG A 30 -23.41 10.39 -5.44
N THR A 31 -23.21 9.43 -6.32
CA THR A 31 -22.16 8.41 -6.21
C THR A 31 -21.37 8.35 -7.50
N PHE A 32 -20.07 8.13 -7.41
CA PHE A 32 -19.23 7.90 -8.58
C PHE A 32 -18.08 6.95 -8.23
N GLU A 33 -17.57 6.24 -9.23
CA GLU A 33 -16.41 5.37 -9.03
C GLU A 33 -15.13 6.13 -9.34
N GLY A 34 -14.12 5.99 -8.48
CA GLY A 34 -12.84 6.63 -8.70
C GLY A 34 -11.78 6.23 -7.70
N GLU A 35 -10.55 6.58 -8.05
CA GLU A 35 -9.34 6.29 -7.29
C GLU A 35 -8.76 7.57 -6.70
N ILE A 36 -8.46 7.58 -5.41
CA ILE A 36 -7.82 8.72 -4.77
C ILE A 36 -6.39 8.89 -5.30
N ARG A 37 -6.08 10.10 -5.77
CA ARG A 37 -4.76 10.48 -6.28
C ARG A 37 -3.94 11.24 -5.25
N SER A 38 -4.58 12.21 -4.60
CA SER A 38 -3.90 13.10 -3.66
C SER A 38 -4.89 13.75 -2.71
N TYR A 39 -4.33 14.27 -1.61
CA TYR A 39 -5.04 15.08 -0.64
C TYR A 39 -4.18 16.30 -0.29
N ASP A 40 -4.82 17.46 -0.19
CA ASP A 40 -4.20 18.73 0.21
C ASP A 40 -4.69 19.11 1.61
N GLU A 41 -3.79 19.13 2.59
CA GLU A 41 -4.11 19.47 4.00
C GLU A 41 -4.48 20.94 4.21
N GLY A 42 -3.86 21.85 3.46
CA GLY A 42 -4.08 23.29 3.62
C GLY A 42 -5.48 23.72 3.19
N THR A 43 -6.00 23.10 2.13
CA THR A 43 -7.32 23.39 1.57
C THR A 43 -8.37 22.32 1.89
N LYS A 44 -7.97 21.23 2.54
CA LYS A 44 -8.82 20.07 2.86
C LYS A 44 -9.49 19.46 1.63
N THR A 45 -8.72 19.40 0.55
CA THR A 45 -9.22 19.02 -0.77
C THR A 45 -8.73 17.63 -1.17
N VAL A 46 -9.66 16.78 -1.61
CA VAL A 46 -9.40 15.45 -2.15
C VAL A 46 -9.43 15.51 -3.68
N SER A 47 -8.44 14.89 -4.32
CA SER A 47 -8.42 14.69 -5.77
C SER A 47 -8.60 13.20 -6.08
N VAL A 48 -9.66 12.88 -6.82
CA VAL A 48 -10.02 11.52 -7.22
C VAL A 48 -10.02 11.43 -8.74
N GLN A 49 -9.33 10.44 -9.30
CA GLN A 49 -9.42 10.12 -10.72
C GLN A 49 -10.64 9.24 -10.97
N SER A 50 -11.53 9.71 -11.85
CA SER A 50 -12.74 8.99 -12.27
C SER A 50 -12.84 9.05 -13.79
N SER A 51 -12.95 7.89 -14.44
CA SER A 51 -13.07 7.77 -15.91
C SER A 51 -12.08 8.64 -16.71
N GLY A 52 -10.82 8.68 -16.27
CA GLY A 52 -9.74 9.44 -16.92
C GLY A 52 -9.73 10.95 -16.64
N ARG A 53 -10.64 11.46 -15.81
CA ARG A 53 -10.67 12.86 -15.36
C ARG A 53 -10.31 12.95 -13.88
N VAL A 54 -9.70 14.05 -13.46
CA VAL A 54 -9.47 14.34 -12.04
C VAL A 54 -10.62 15.19 -11.53
N LEU A 55 -11.31 14.69 -10.52
CA LEU A 55 -12.35 15.38 -9.78
C LEU A 55 -11.77 15.84 -8.46
N THR A 56 -11.97 17.12 -8.15
CA THR A 56 -11.41 17.76 -6.97
C THR A 56 -12.55 18.34 -6.14
N PHE A 57 -12.61 17.99 -4.87
CA PHE A 57 -13.67 18.41 -3.96
C PHE A 57 -13.16 18.44 -2.52
N THR A 58 -13.78 19.29 -1.70
CA THR A 58 -13.46 19.42 -0.29
C THR A 58 -14.05 18.26 0.54
N GLU A 59 -13.39 17.91 1.65
CA GLU A 59 -13.76 16.75 2.48
C GLU A 59 -15.16 16.85 3.10
N ASP A 60 -15.70 18.06 3.27
CA ASP A 60 -17.07 18.33 3.75
C ASP A 60 -18.17 17.79 2.84
N LYS A 61 -17.85 17.56 1.56
CA LYS A 61 -18.78 17.01 0.57
C LYS A 61 -18.77 15.49 0.54
N LEU A 62 -17.97 14.83 1.36
CA LEU A 62 -17.88 13.37 1.43
C LEU A 62 -18.82 12.80 2.49
N SER A 63 -19.32 11.60 2.22
CA SER A 63 -20.02 10.80 3.23
C SER A 63 -19.10 10.47 4.41
N GLU A 64 -19.67 10.20 5.58
CA GLU A 64 -18.91 9.78 6.76
C GLU A 64 -18.04 8.55 6.48
N LYS A 65 -18.54 7.60 5.67
CA LYS A 65 -17.79 6.40 5.29
C LYS A 65 -16.57 6.73 4.43
N ASP A 66 -16.69 7.69 3.52
CA ASP A 66 -15.58 8.12 2.67
C ASP A 66 -14.57 8.97 3.44
N LEU A 67 -15.02 9.71 4.46
CA LEU A 67 -14.13 10.40 5.40
C LEU A 67 -13.29 9.42 6.23
N VAL A 68 -13.88 8.32 6.72
CA VAL A 68 -13.13 7.27 7.42
C VAL A 68 -12.07 6.67 6.51
N TYR A 69 -12.46 6.30 5.28
CA TYR A 69 -11.51 5.79 4.30
C TYR A 69 -10.39 6.78 3.97
N LEU A 70 -10.72 8.06 3.82
CA LEU A 70 -9.71 9.09 3.56
C LEU A 70 -8.68 9.18 4.69
N LYS A 71 -9.11 9.02 5.95
CA LYS A 71 -8.21 8.97 7.11
C LYS A 71 -7.31 7.73 7.10
N GLU A 72 -7.86 6.56 6.80
CA GLU A 72 -7.10 5.32 6.68
C GLU A 72 -6.07 5.40 5.53
N TRP A 73 -6.48 5.97 4.40
CA TRP A 73 -5.61 6.18 3.25
C TRP A 73 -4.46 7.12 3.59
N LYS A 74 -4.74 8.27 4.25
CA LYS A 74 -3.70 9.19 4.74
C LYS A 74 -2.72 8.49 5.67
N ALA A 75 -3.23 7.79 6.69
CA ALA A 75 -2.39 7.04 7.62
C ALA A 75 -1.51 5.99 6.92
N SER A 76 -1.99 5.40 5.83
CA SER A 76 -1.21 4.45 5.02
C SER A 76 -0.15 5.15 4.15
N LYS A 77 -0.41 6.39 3.73
CA LYS A 77 0.48 7.23 2.90
C LYS A 77 1.59 7.89 3.71
N ASP A 78 1.27 8.30 4.94
CA ASP A 78 2.18 8.94 5.89
C ASP A 78 2.89 7.92 6.78
N ALA A 79 2.58 6.63 6.63
CA ALA A 79 3.34 5.56 7.26
C ALA A 79 4.81 5.70 6.86
N PRO A 80 5.74 5.82 7.82
CA PRO A 80 7.16 5.89 7.52
C PRO A 80 7.56 4.66 6.68
N ASP A 81 8.53 4.83 5.78
CA ASP A 81 9.02 3.72 4.97
C ASP A 81 9.32 2.51 5.90
N PRO A 82 8.69 1.34 5.64
CA PRO A 82 8.93 0.14 6.41
C PRO A 82 10.42 -0.18 6.58
N LEU A 83 11.22 0.09 5.54
CA LEU A 83 12.65 -0.14 5.55
C LEU A 83 13.38 0.83 6.49
N GLU A 84 13.04 2.12 6.45
CA GLU A 84 13.63 3.11 7.35
C GLU A 84 13.31 2.79 8.81
N THR A 85 12.04 2.50 9.11
CA THR A 85 11.57 2.16 10.47
C THR A 85 12.30 0.93 11.03
N VAL A 86 12.45 -0.11 10.22
CA VAL A 86 13.11 -1.36 10.62
C VAL A 86 14.60 -1.17 10.80
N SER A 87 15.24 -0.41 9.90
CA SER A 87 16.67 -0.13 9.94
C SER A 87 17.11 0.68 11.17
N ALA A 88 16.19 1.38 11.84
CA ALA A 88 16.47 2.10 13.08
C ALA A 88 16.82 1.16 14.26
N SER A 89 16.33 -0.09 14.23
CA SER A 89 16.54 -1.07 15.30
C SER A 89 17.72 -2.01 15.04
N VAL A 90 18.41 -2.46 16.10
CA VAL A 90 19.53 -3.43 15.99
C VAL A 90 19.07 -4.74 15.36
N VAL A 91 17.93 -5.28 15.82
CA VAL A 91 17.35 -6.53 15.27
C VAL A 91 16.91 -6.34 13.83
N GLY A 92 16.25 -5.23 13.52
CA GLY A 92 15.75 -4.95 12.17
C GLY A 92 16.85 -4.83 11.13
N LYS A 93 18.02 -4.27 11.47
CA LYS A 93 19.20 -4.27 10.59
C LYS A 93 19.66 -5.67 10.21
N GLU A 94 19.62 -6.61 11.15
CA GLU A 94 19.97 -8.00 10.86
C GLU A 94 18.89 -8.68 10.02
N VAL A 95 17.61 -8.43 10.32
CA VAL A 95 16.47 -8.96 9.54
C VAL A 95 16.53 -8.50 8.08
N LEU A 96 16.85 -7.23 7.83
CA LEU A 96 16.98 -6.67 6.48
C LEU A 96 18.08 -7.33 5.62
N LYS A 97 19.07 -7.97 6.22
CA LYS A 97 20.12 -8.71 5.50
C LYS A 97 19.67 -10.11 5.11
N THR A 98 18.59 -10.61 5.69
CA THR A 98 18.11 -11.98 5.48
C THR A 98 17.07 -12.06 4.37
N LYS A 99 16.91 -13.26 3.80
CA LYS A 99 15.83 -13.53 2.86
C LYS A 99 14.54 -13.75 3.63
N LEU A 100 13.56 -12.88 3.39
CA LEU A 100 12.24 -13.00 4.00
C LEU A 100 11.42 -14.09 3.31
N HIS A 101 10.73 -14.88 4.14
CA HIS A 101 9.82 -15.90 3.69
C HIS A 101 8.45 -15.74 4.36
N ARG A 102 7.37 -15.80 3.57
CA ARG A 102 5.98 -15.81 4.04
C ARG A 102 5.45 -17.23 4.02
N LEU A 103 4.79 -17.66 5.10
CA LEU A 103 4.05 -18.91 5.16
C LEU A 103 2.68 -18.71 4.48
N ASP A 104 2.53 -19.26 3.29
CA ASP A 104 1.31 -19.25 2.49
C ASP A 104 0.51 -20.53 2.78
N GLY A 105 0.01 -20.63 4.02
CA GLY A 105 -0.80 -21.73 4.57
C GLY A 105 -0.08 -23.09 4.69
N LYS A 106 0.48 -23.59 3.59
CA LYS A 106 1.15 -24.90 3.49
C LYS A 106 2.64 -24.81 3.15
N ARG A 107 3.11 -23.70 2.58
CA ARG A 107 4.49 -23.57 2.06
C ARG A 107 5.08 -22.20 2.35
N TYR A 108 6.41 -22.16 2.49
CA TYR A 108 7.16 -20.91 2.55
C TYR A 108 7.45 -20.41 1.12
N ARG A 109 7.23 -19.11 0.89
CA ARG A 109 7.57 -18.42 -0.37
C ARG A 109 8.44 -17.21 -0.06
N SER A 110 9.33 -16.83 -0.97
CA SER A 110 10.07 -15.57 -0.86
C SER A 110 9.09 -14.40 -0.75
N ALA A 111 9.43 -13.43 0.08
CA ALA A 111 8.61 -12.25 0.31
C ALA A 111 9.46 -10.99 0.42
N GLU A 112 8.83 -9.84 0.23
CA GLU A 112 9.39 -8.53 0.52
C GLU A 112 8.67 -7.93 1.74
N MET A 113 9.28 -6.91 2.35
CA MET A 113 8.74 -6.30 3.56
C MET A 113 7.68 -5.25 3.19
N GLU A 114 6.41 -5.63 3.35
CA GLU A 114 5.27 -4.75 3.03
C GLU A 114 4.94 -3.76 4.15
N LYS A 115 5.19 -4.12 5.42
CA LYS A 115 4.91 -3.30 6.60
C LYS A 115 6.02 -3.44 7.62
N ALA A 116 6.32 -2.36 8.35
CA ALA A 116 7.19 -2.44 9.50
C ALA A 116 6.58 -3.40 10.55
N PRO A 117 7.31 -4.41 11.03
CA PRO A 117 6.87 -5.28 12.10
C PRO A 117 6.83 -4.51 13.41
N GLU A 118 5.70 -4.63 14.11
CA GLU A 118 5.52 -4.06 15.45
C GLU A 118 6.20 -4.93 16.53
N PHE A 119 6.33 -6.23 16.26
CA PHE A 119 6.92 -7.22 17.17
C PHE A 119 7.78 -8.23 16.40
N TYR A 120 8.80 -8.76 17.09
CA TYR A 120 9.62 -9.87 16.60
C TYR A 120 9.45 -11.07 17.54
N ILE A 121 9.24 -12.27 16.97
CA ILE A 121 9.26 -13.53 17.73
C ILE A 121 10.57 -14.24 17.43
N LEU A 122 11.39 -14.44 18.46
CA LEU A 122 12.60 -15.23 18.36
C LEU A 122 12.29 -16.64 18.84
N TYR A 123 12.28 -17.59 17.91
CA TYR A 123 12.11 -19.00 18.21
C TYR A 123 13.44 -19.74 18.03
N TYR A 124 13.88 -20.41 19.08
CA TYR A 124 15.02 -21.32 19.04
C TYR A 124 14.56 -22.69 19.56
N SER A 125 14.96 -23.76 18.88
CA SER A 125 14.76 -25.13 19.35
C SER A 125 16.11 -25.78 19.53
N ALA A 126 16.47 -26.13 20.76
CA ALA A 126 17.60 -27.00 21.03
C ALA A 126 17.19 -28.44 20.71
N SER A 127 17.89 -29.08 19.78
CA SER A 127 17.85 -30.54 19.64
C SER A 127 18.87 -31.12 20.60
N TRP A 128 18.41 -32.01 21.48
CA TRP A 128 19.25 -32.76 22.42
C TRP A 128 19.56 -34.13 21.83
#